data_AF-W9WT30-F1
#
_entry.id   AF-W9WT30-F1
#
_cell.length_a   1.000
_cell.length_b   1.000
_cell.length_c   1.000
_cell.angle_alpha   90.00
_cell.angle_beta   90.00
_cell.angle_gamma   90.00
#
_symmetry.space_group_name_H-M   'P 1'
#
loop_
_entity.id
_entity.type
_entity.pdbx_description
1 polymer ?
#
loop_
_entity_poly.entity_id
_entity_poly.type
_entity_poly.pdbx_seq_one_letter_code
_entity_poly.pdbx_strand_id
1 'polypeptide(L)'
;MYLSKFESSGLILPRLDNPARYSRFQQYMDTKMLLMMFVSRLAEQISPDDVLINVCNPGMTAGTGLGKDVKNPGFAARFFIPLFVKTVGRSVGAGASVYIHALITEGRKRHGSFISDWTIKPYPRLMYTQKGQSMRERLWQETMEELHFASDSGFADLFASGREKFVNNQN
;
A
#
# COMPACT_ATOMS: atom_id res chain seq x y z
N MET A 1 1.66 -6.19 -5.44
CA MET A 1 1.57 -4.81 -5.92
C MET A 1 1.07 -4.78 -7.38
N TYR A 2 1.91 -4.79 -8.42
CA TYR A 2 1.44 -4.80 -9.81
C TYR A 2 0.76 -6.10 -10.26
N LEU A 3 1.07 -7.21 -9.59
CA LEU A 3 0.52 -8.53 -9.87
C LEU A 3 -0.69 -8.88 -8.98
N SER A 4 -1.23 -7.90 -8.25
CA SER A 4 -2.49 -8.09 -7.52
C SER A 4 -3.60 -8.46 -8.50
N LYS A 5 -4.44 -9.42 -8.09
CA LYS A 5 -5.64 -9.83 -8.82
C LYS A 5 -6.90 -9.39 -8.07
N PHE A 6 -6.75 -8.44 -7.16
CA PHE A 6 -7.84 -7.98 -6.32
C PHE A 6 -8.96 -7.38 -7.18
N GLU A 7 -10.16 -7.91 -7.02
CA GLU A 7 -11.33 -7.47 -7.75
C GLU A 7 -11.97 -6.26 -7.06
N SER A 8 -12.54 -5.35 -7.83
CA SER A 8 -13.14 -4.10 -7.30
C SER A 8 -14.58 -4.22 -6.83
N SER A 9 -15.19 -5.41 -6.87
CA SER A 9 -16.59 -5.59 -6.54
C SER A 9 -16.77 -5.88 -5.05
N GLY A 10 -17.70 -5.16 -4.42
CA GLY A 10 -18.07 -5.33 -3.01
C GLY A 10 -17.15 -4.61 -2.01
N LEU A 11 -17.43 -4.83 -0.73
CA LEU A 11 -16.65 -4.27 0.37
C LEU A 11 -15.25 -4.89 0.41
N ILE A 12 -14.25 -4.07 0.71
CA ILE A 12 -12.83 -4.43 0.62
C ILE A 12 -12.35 -5.11 1.90
N LEU A 13 -12.54 -4.48 3.06
CA LEU A 13 -12.07 -5.02 4.35
C LEU A 13 -12.77 -6.34 4.70
N PRO A 14 -14.11 -6.48 4.63
CA PRO A 14 -14.78 -7.76 4.88
C PRO A 14 -14.32 -8.89 3.96
N ARG A 15 -13.88 -8.56 2.74
CA ARG A 15 -13.31 -9.55 1.81
C ARG A 15 -11.93 -10.01 2.25
N LEU A 16 -11.09 -9.10 2.77
CA LEU A 16 -9.76 -9.41 3.28
C LEU A 16 -9.82 -10.19 4.61
N ASP A 17 -10.86 -9.96 5.42
CA ASP A 17 -11.07 -10.64 6.70
C ASP A 17 -11.64 -12.04 6.57
N ASN A 18 -12.10 -12.43 5.38
CA ASN A 18 -12.66 -13.75 5.15
C ASN A 18 -11.56 -14.84 5.13
N PRO A 19 -11.48 -15.71 6.15
CA PRO A 19 -10.42 -16.71 6.24
C PRO A 19 -10.50 -17.76 5.11
N ALA A 20 -11.68 -18.01 4.55
CA ALA A 20 -11.87 -18.96 3.45
C ALA A 20 -11.24 -18.47 2.13
N ARG A 21 -10.95 -17.17 2.01
CA ARG A 21 -10.31 -16.58 0.82
C ARG A 21 -8.83 -16.30 1.02
N TYR A 22 -8.30 -16.57 2.21
CA TYR A 22 -6.93 -16.22 2.56
C TYR A 22 -5.93 -17.08 1.78
N SER A 23 -5.07 -16.39 1.03
CA SER A 23 -3.83 -16.94 0.48
C SER A 23 -2.71 -15.98 0.80
N ARG A 24 -1.71 -16.42 1.56
CA ARG A 24 -0.63 -15.58 2.10
C ARG A 24 -0.01 -14.65 1.06
N PHE A 25 0.37 -15.20 -0.10
CA PHE A 25 1.05 -14.43 -1.14
C PHE A 25 0.10 -13.49 -1.86
N GLN A 26 -1.14 -13.93 -2.12
CA GLN A 26 -2.17 -13.08 -2.73
C GLN A 26 -2.55 -11.92 -1.80
N GLN A 27 -2.79 -12.20 -0.52
CA GLN A 27 -3.06 -11.20 0.51
C GLN A 27 -1.93 -10.17 0.59
N TYR A 28 -0.67 -10.62 0.61
CA TYR A 28 0.48 -9.72 0.57
C TYR A 28 0.47 -8.83 -0.69
N MET A 29 0.17 -9.40 -1.86
CA MET A 29 0.10 -8.62 -3.10
C MET A 29 -1.00 -7.57 -3.09
N ASP A 30 -2.17 -7.95 -2.59
CA ASP A 30 -3.39 -7.14 -2.55
C ASP A 30 -3.24 -6.02 -1.53
N THR A 31 -2.79 -6.32 -0.32
CA THR A 31 -2.50 -5.31 0.72
C THR A 31 -1.46 -4.29 0.25
N LYS A 32 -0.43 -4.68 -0.49
CA LYS A 32 0.53 -3.71 -1.07
C LYS A 32 -0.09 -2.85 -2.18
N MET A 33 -1.09 -3.34 -2.90
CA MET A 33 -1.84 -2.52 -3.86
C MET A 33 -2.75 -1.53 -3.13
N LEU A 34 -3.50 -2.00 -2.14
CA LEU A 34 -4.41 -1.18 -1.34
C LEU A 34 -3.64 -0.10 -0.56
N LEU A 35 -2.45 -0.41 -0.03
CA LEU A 35 -1.56 0.57 0.59
C LEU A 35 -1.25 1.75 -0.35
N MET A 36 -0.99 1.50 -1.64
CA MET A 36 -0.77 2.59 -2.59
C MET A 36 -2.02 3.43 -2.80
N MET A 37 -3.18 2.79 -2.96
CA MET A 37 -4.45 3.48 -3.16
C MET A 37 -4.78 4.36 -1.95
N PHE A 38 -4.59 3.83 -0.75
CA PHE A 38 -4.82 4.57 0.49
C PHE A 38 -3.87 5.76 0.61
N VAL A 39 -2.56 5.54 0.48
CA VAL A 39 -1.57 6.63 0.62
C VAL A 39 -1.73 7.69 -0.46
N SER A 40 -2.09 7.32 -1.70
CA SER A 40 -2.36 8.32 -2.74
C SER A 40 -3.59 9.17 -2.42
N ARG A 41 -4.63 8.59 -1.82
CA ARG A 41 -5.81 9.33 -1.33
C ARG A 41 -5.51 10.18 -0.10
N LEU A 42 -4.66 9.70 0.81
CA LEU A 42 -4.20 10.44 1.99
C LEU A 42 -3.39 11.67 1.58
N ALA A 43 -2.50 11.54 0.59
CA ALA A 43 -1.73 12.65 0.05
C ALA A 43 -2.64 13.79 -0.44
N GLU A 44 -3.76 13.47 -1.13
CA GLU A 44 -4.75 14.48 -1.54
C GLU A 44 -5.43 15.23 -0.37
N GLN A 45 -5.25 14.83 0.88
CA GLN A 45 -5.83 15.50 2.05
C GLN A 45 -4.86 16.44 2.75
N ILE A 46 -3.57 16.38 2.43
CA ILE A 46 -2.54 17.07 3.19
C ILE A 46 -1.70 17.89 2.21
N SER A 47 -1.52 19.17 2.53
CA SER A 47 -0.69 20.03 1.69
C SER A 47 0.75 19.49 1.67
N PRO A 48 1.41 19.41 0.49
CA PRO A 48 2.84 19.07 0.40
C PRO A 48 3.73 20.10 1.10
N ASP A 49 3.19 21.26 1.48
CA ASP A 49 3.88 22.35 2.18
C ASP A 49 3.98 22.05 3.67
N ASP A 50 3.01 21.29 4.19
CA ASP A 50 2.96 20.86 5.58
C ASP A 50 3.66 19.51 5.75
N VAL A 51 3.28 18.51 4.95
CA VAL A 51 3.83 17.15 5.03
C VAL A 51 3.96 16.51 3.65
N LEU A 52 5.14 15.93 3.38
CA LEU A 52 5.38 15.16 2.17
C LEU A 52 5.05 13.68 2.41
N ILE A 53 4.07 13.15 1.67
CA ILE A 53 3.53 11.80 1.84
C ILE A 53 3.74 10.99 0.58
N ASN A 54 4.47 9.87 0.68
CA ASN A 54 4.84 9.05 -0.46
C ASN A 54 4.73 7.57 -0.13
N VAL A 55 4.61 6.74 -1.17
CA VAL A 55 4.75 5.28 -1.04
C VAL A 55 6.16 4.88 -1.45
N CYS A 56 6.91 4.23 -0.55
CA CYS A 56 8.25 3.71 -0.84
C CYS A 56 8.23 2.19 -1.00
N ASN A 57 8.89 1.68 -2.04
CA ASN A 57 9.20 0.26 -2.22
C ASN A 57 10.72 0.08 -2.32
N PRO A 58 11.37 -0.60 -1.35
CA PRO A 58 12.80 -0.87 -1.39
C PRO A 58 13.17 -1.95 -2.43
N GLY A 59 12.17 -2.59 -3.05
CA GLY A 59 12.36 -3.74 -3.92
C GLY A 59 12.67 -5.01 -3.13
N MET A 60 13.03 -6.07 -3.86
CA MET A 60 13.43 -7.33 -3.25
C MET A 60 14.72 -7.13 -2.45
N THR A 61 14.63 -7.25 -1.13
CA THR A 61 15.73 -6.98 -0.21
C THR A 61 16.09 -8.25 0.55
N ALA A 62 17.30 -8.76 0.31
CA ALA A 62 17.87 -9.90 1.00
C ALA A 62 18.20 -9.56 2.46
N GLY A 63 18.20 -10.57 3.32
CA GLY A 63 18.57 -10.41 4.74
C GLY A 63 17.45 -9.86 5.63
N THR A 64 16.26 -9.57 5.09
CA THR A 64 15.09 -9.15 5.90
C THR A 64 14.40 -10.34 6.58
N GLY A 65 13.45 -10.06 7.47
CA GLY A 65 12.56 -11.07 8.08
C GLY A 65 11.44 -11.55 7.15
N LEU A 66 11.26 -10.93 5.98
CA LEU A 66 10.10 -11.16 5.12
C LEU A 66 10.06 -12.61 4.62
N GLY A 67 8.95 -13.30 4.89
CA GLY A 67 8.73 -14.67 4.43
C GLY A 67 9.31 -15.76 5.33
N LYS A 68 9.90 -15.43 6.49
CA LYS A 68 10.45 -16.43 7.42
C LYS A 68 9.39 -17.19 8.23
N ASP A 69 8.20 -16.63 8.40
CA ASP A 69 7.13 -17.22 9.24
C ASP A 69 6.28 -18.29 8.51
N VAL A 70 6.87 -19.03 7.57
CA VAL A 70 6.17 -20.14 6.90
C VAL A 70 6.24 -21.36 7.80
N LYS A 71 5.11 -21.75 8.40
CA LYS A 71 4.96 -23.05 9.05
C LYS A 71 4.89 -24.12 7.95
N ASN A 72 5.78 -25.11 8.00
CA ASN A 72 5.89 -26.20 7.03
C ASN A 72 6.05 -25.75 5.56
N PRO A 73 7.12 -25.02 5.21
CA PRO A 73 7.37 -24.64 3.82
C PRO A 73 7.61 -25.90 2.99
N GLY A 74 6.96 -25.99 1.83
CA GLY A 74 7.32 -26.99 0.82
C GLY A 74 8.79 -26.87 0.40
N PHE A 75 9.34 -27.91 -0.20
CA PHE A 75 10.79 -28.01 -0.52
C PHE A 75 11.34 -26.76 -1.21
N ALA A 76 10.62 -26.25 -2.22
CA ALA A 76 11.04 -25.06 -2.95
C ALA A 76 11.03 -23.78 -2.10
N ALA A 77 10.01 -23.60 -1.25
CA ALA A 77 9.93 -22.46 -0.35
C ALA A 77 11.00 -22.51 0.75
N ARG A 78 11.44 -23.71 1.13
CA ARG A 78 12.48 -23.91 2.15
C ARG A 78 13.89 -23.63 1.62
N PHE A 79 14.20 -24.04 0.40
CA PHE A 79 15.58 -24.03 -0.11
C PHE A 79 15.79 -23.08 -1.30
N PHE A 80 14.91 -23.11 -2.31
CA PHE A 80 15.12 -22.33 -3.53
C PHE A 80 14.79 -20.84 -3.34
N ILE A 81 13.67 -20.51 -2.67
CA ILE A 81 13.27 -19.10 -2.50
C ILE A 81 14.31 -18.31 -1.69
N PRO A 82 14.79 -18.76 -0.51
CA PRO A 82 15.76 -17.99 0.27
C PRO A 82 17.09 -17.82 -0.48
N LEU A 83 17.55 -18.86 -1.19
CA LEU A 83 18.76 -18.79 -2.01
C LEU A 83 18.60 -17.79 -3.15
N PHE A 84 17.49 -17.86 -3.88
CA PHE A 84 17.19 -16.92 -4.95
C PHE A 84 17.16 -15.48 -4.43
N VAL A 85 16.39 -15.21 -3.36
CA VAL A 85 16.32 -13.87 -2.76
C VAL A 85 17.69 -13.40 -2.26
N LYS A 86 18.52 -14.29 -1.70
CA LYS A 86 19.89 -13.93 -1.29
C LYS A 86 20.77 -13.53 -2.49
N THR A 87 20.61 -14.17 -3.63
CA THR A 87 21.44 -13.94 -4.83
C THR A 87 20.97 -12.71 -5.62
N VAL A 88 19.66 -12.53 -5.82
CA VAL A 88 19.12 -11.44 -6.66
C VAL A 88 18.64 -10.23 -5.86
N GLY A 89 18.42 -10.41 -4.56
CA GLY A 89 17.92 -9.36 -3.68
C GLY A 89 19.00 -8.33 -3.34
N ARG A 90 18.56 -7.09 -3.17
CA ARG A 90 19.39 -5.99 -2.68
C ARG A 90 19.90 -6.28 -1.27
N SER A 91 21.06 -5.73 -0.93
CA SER A 91 21.46 -5.67 0.48
C SER A 91 20.48 -4.81 1.28
N VAL A 92 20.42 -5.04 2.60
CA VAL A 92 19.60 -4.23 3.51
C VAL A 92 19.94 -2.74 3.39
N GLY A 93 21.23 -2.39 3.32
CA GLY A 93 21.67 -1.00 3.14
C GLY A 93 21.18 -0.38 1.84
N ALA A 94 21.25 -1.12 0.72
CA ALA A 94 20.71 -0.65 -0.56
C ALA A 94 19.19 -0.46 -0.48
N GLY A 95 18.44 -1.41 0.08
CA GLY A 95 17.00 -1.26 0.30
C GLY A 95 16.66 -0.05 1.19
N ALA A 96 17.38 0.15 2.28
CA ALA A 96 17.22 1.28 3.20
C ALA A 96 17.48 2.63 2.50
N SER A 97 18.45 2.70 1.60
CA SER A 97 18.75 3.94 0.87
C SER A 97 17.61 4.40 -0.04
N VAL A 98 16.69 3.53 -0.46
CA VAL A 98 15.48 3.93 -1.20
C VAL A 98 14.54 4.74 -0.30
N TYR A 99 14.44 4.41 0.99
CA TYR A 99 13.68 5.22 1.96
C TYR A 99 14.32 6.58 2.17
N ILE A 100 15.65 6.63 2.31
CA ILE A 100 16.37 7.90 2.44
C ILE A 100 16.12 8.76 1.19
N HIS A 101 16.27 8.18 0.00
CA HIS A 101 15.97 8.86 -1.25
C HIS A 101 14.53 9.39 -1.25
N ALA A 102 13.55 8.55 -0.92
CA ALA A 102 12.14 8.96 -0.85
C ALA A 102 11.87 10.11 0.14
N LEU A 103 12.72 10.30 1.15
CA LEU A 103 12.62 11.39 2.13
C LEU A 103 13.30 12.68 1.66
N ILE A 104 14.46 12.59 1.01
CA ILE A 104 15.31 13.79 0.80
C ILE A 104 15.33 14.31 -0.64
N THR A 105 14.92 13.52 -1.63
CA THR A 105 14.98 13.93 -3.04
C THR A 105 13.66 14.52 -3.53
N GLU A 106 13.67 15.26 -4.63
CA GLU A 106 12.50 15.69 -5.44
C GLU A 106 11.40 16.55 -4.75
N GLY A 107 11.52 16.85 -3.45
CA GLY A 107 10.70 17.82 -2.72
C GLY A 107 9.20 17.63 -2.92
N ARG A 108 8.50 18.67 -3.40
CA ARG A 108 7.05 18.64 -3.64
C ARG A 108 6.64 17.69 -4.78
N LYS A 109 7.51 17.45 -5.77
CA LYS A 109 7.16 16.67 -6.98
C LYS A 109 6.81 15.22 -6.66
N ARG A 110 7.33 14.69 -5.56
CA ARG A 110 7.11 13.30 -5.13
C ARG A 110 5.91 13.12 -4.22
N HIS A 111 5.27 14.18 -3.75
CA HIS A 111 4.09 14.06 -2.90
C HIS A 111 2.99 13.26 -3.62
N GLY A 112 2.41 12.28 -2.93
CA GLY A 112 1.43 11.36 -3.49
C GLY A 112 1.99 10.41 -4.55
N SER A 113 3.32 10.25 -4.67
CA SER A 113 3.94 9.38 -5.67
C SER A 113 4.38 8.03 -5.11
N PHE A 114 4.55 7.08 -6.02
CA PHE A 114 5.18 5.80 -5.75
C PHE A 114 6.67 5.84 -6.11
N ILE A 115 7.54 5.54 -5.15
CA ILE A 115 8.99 5.54 -5.31
C ILE A 115 9.51 4.11 -5.21
N SER A 116 10.26 3.69 -6.23
CA SER A 116 10.97 2.42 -6.26
C SER A 116 12.21 2.59 -7.12
N ASP A 117 13.30 1.92 -6.74
CA ASP A 117 14.56 1.97 -7.50
C ASP A 117 15.10 3.40 -7.63
N TRP A 118 15.03 4.18 -6.55
CA TRP A 118 15.52 5.58 -6.49
C TRP A 118 14.90 6.50 -7.56
N THR A 119 13.65 6.23 -7.94
CA THR A 119 12.90 7.07 -8.88
C THR A 119 11.40 6.98 -8.62
N ILE A 120 10.67 8.00 -9.06
CA ILE A 120 9.22 7.92 -9.18
C ILE A 120 8.85 6.87 -10.24
N LYS A 121 7.90 6.01 -9.91
CA LYS A 121 7.34 4.96 -10.78
C LYS A 121 5.84 5.18 -10.94
N PRO A 122 5.24 4.76 -12.06
CA PRO A 122 3.80 4.81 -12.24
C PRO A 122 3.09 3.85 -11.27
N TYR A 123 1.88 4.19 -10.86
CA TYR A 123 1.00 3.27 -10.12
C TYR A 123 0.56 2.08 -11.00
N PRO A 124 -0.01 1.00 -10.43
CA PRO A 124 -0.62 -0.05 -11.22
C PRO A 124 -1.70 0.49 -12.14
N ARG A 125 -1.80 -0.08 -13.36
CA ARG A 125 -2.77 0.33 -14.39
C ARG A 125 -4.19 0.52 -13.86
N LEU A 126 -4.62 -0.35 -12.94
CA LEU A 126 -5.94 -0.29 -12.32
C LEU A 126 -6.23 1.10 -11.71
N MET A 127 -5.26 1.74 -11.05
CA MET A 127 -5.44 3.04 -10.39
C MET A 127 -5.69 4.19 -11.36
N TYR A 128 -5.43 4.01 -12.65
CA TYR A 128 -5.74 4.98 -13.70
C TYR A 128 -7.10 4.73 -14.38
N THR A 129 -7.85 3.73 -13.92
CA THR A 129 -9.19 3.41 -14.44
C THR A 129 -10.28 3.92 -13.50
N GLN A 130 -11.48 4.19 -14.03
CA GLN A 130 -12.65 4.56 -13.21
C GLN A 130 -12.92 3.51 -12.12
N LYS A 131 -12.84 2.22 -12.48
CA LYS A 131 -12.99 1.09 -11.56
C LYS A 131 -12.01 1.15 -10.39
N GLY A 132 -10.74 1.46 -10.65
CA GLY A 132 -9.73 1.61 -9.60
C GLY A 132 -9.91 2.86 -8.75
N GLN A 133 -10.39 3.96 -9.34
CA GLN A 133 -10.73 5.18 -8.58
C GLN A 133 -11.91 4.94 -7.63
N SER A 134 -12.97 4.26 -8.09
CA SER A 134 -14.08 3.85 -7.21
C SER A 134 -13.62 2.89 -6.12
N MET A 135 -12.71 1.96 -6.42
CA MET A 135 -12.12 1.07 -5.41
C MET A 135 -11.30 1.87 -4.38
N ARG A 136 -10.51 2.85 -4.83
CA ARG A 136 -9.71 3.71 -3.96
C ARG A 136 -10.57 4.52 -2.99
N GLU A 137 -11.66 5.11 -3.48
CA GLU A 137 -12.57 5.86 -2.62
C GLU A 137 -13.29 4.93 -1.64
N ARG A 138 -13.76 3.76 -2.08
CA ARG A 138 -14.36 2.78 -1.16
C ARG A 138 -13.38 2.34 -0.08
N LEU A 139 -12.13 2.05 -0.45
CA LEU A 139 -11.06 1.70 0.50
C LEU A 139 -10.87 2.81 1.54
N TRP A 140 -10.83 4.06 1.10
CA TRP A 140 -10.70 5.21 1.99
C TRP A 140 -11.84 5.25 3.01
N GLN A 141 -13.09 5.15 2.54
CA GLN A 141 -14.26 5.20 3.39
C GLN A 141 -14.30 4.05 4.41
N GLU A 142 -14.10 2.81 3.95
CA GLU A 142 -14.05 1.65 4.85
C GLU A 142 -12.93 1.78 5.88
N THR A 143 -11.76 2.29 5.49
CA THR A 143 -10.62 2.47 6.42
C THR A 143 -10.90 3.59 7.43
N MET A 144 -11.52 4.69 7.02
CA MET A 144 -11.88 5.79 7.92
C MET A 144 -12.96 5.36 8.93
N GLU A 145 -13.92 4.54 8.49
CA GLU A 145 -14.95 3.96 9.37
C GLU A 145 -14.32 3.00 10.39
N GLU A 146 -13.47 2.07 9.95
CA GLU A 146 -12.77 1.11 10.82
C GLU A 146 -11.91 1.83 11.88
N LEU A 147 -11.30 2.95 11.49
CA LEU A 147 -10.46 3.77 12.36
C LEU A 147 -11.21 4.89 13.08
N HIS A 148 -12.54 4.94 13.00
CA HIS A 148 -13.33 6.04 13.59
C HIS A 148 -13.10 6.18 15.09
N PHE A 149 -12.78 5.10 15.81
CA PHE A 149 -12.44 5.17 17.24
C PHE A 149 -11.25 6.12 17.54
N ALA A 150 -10.39 6.41 16.56
CA ALA A 150 -9.26 7.32 16.70
C ALA A 150 -9.65 8.80 16.53
N SER A 151 -10.89 9.12 16.14
CA SER A 151 -11.38 10.51 15.99
C SER A 151 -11.26 11.29 17.29
N ASP A 152 -11.49 10.61 18.41
CA ASP A 152 -11.53 11.19 19.74
C ASP A 152 -10.12 11.52 20.29
N SER A 153 -9.07 11.11 19.55
CA SER A 153 -7.66 11.29 19.91
C SER A 153 -6.96 12.43 19.17
N GLY A 154 -7.72 13.33 18.51
CA GLY A 154 -7.17 14.57 17.92
C GLY A 154 -6.98 14.59 16.40
N PHE A 155 -7.62 13.67 15.66
CA PHE A 155 -7.57 13.61 14.19
C PHE A 155 -8.94 13.86 13.53
N ALA A 156 -9.89 14.48 14.25
CA ALA A 156 -11.28 14.61 13.84
C ALA A 156 -11.48 15.17 12.41
N ASP A 157 -10.66 16.14 12.00
CA ASP A 157 -10.74 16.77 10.67
C ASP A 157 -10.41 15.78 9.53
N LEU A 158 -9.52 14.83 9.76
CA LEU A 158 -9.20 13.76 8.80
C LEU A 158 -10.41 12.84 8.55
N PHE A 159 -11.23 12.64 9.58
CA PHE A 159 -12.45 11.83 9.50
C PHE A 159 -13.66 12.61 8.98
N ALA A 160 -13.66 13.94 9.09
CA ALA A 160 -14.70 14.81 8.55
C ALA A 160 -14.69 14.85 7.01
N SER A 161 -13.50 14.92 6.40
CA SER A 161 -13.35 14.95 4.94
C SER A 161 -13.72 13.64 4.22
N GLY A 162 -13.75 12.52 4.96
CA GLY A 162 -14.30 11.25 4.50
C GLY A 162 -15.83 11.31 4.30
N ARG A 163 -16.55 11.91 5.26
CA ARG A 163 -18.03 11.91 5.27
C ARG A 163 -18.67 12.82 4.22
N GLU A 164 -18.13 14.02 3.97
CA GLU A 164 -18.72 14.99 3.03
C GLU A 164 -18.80 14.49 1.58
N LYS A 165 -17.84 13.65 1.14
CA LYS A 165 -17.83 13.11 -0.23
C LYS A 165 -18.69 11.86 -0.39
N PHE A 166 -19.00 11.13 0.69
CA PHE A 166 -19.80 9.91 0.64
C PHE A 166 -21.30 10.21 0.50
N VAL A 167 -21.80 11.18 1.26
CA VAL A 167 -23.22 11.61 1.21
C VAL A 167 -23.61 12.12 -0.18
N ASN A 168 -22.69 12.81 -0.86
CA ASN A 168 -22.93 13.36 -2.20
C ASN A 168 -22.82 12.33 -3.34
N ASN A 169 -22.32 11.12 -3.09
CA ASN A 169 -22.14 10.08 -4.12
C ASN A 169 -23.17 8.93 -4.00
N GLN A 170 -24.10 9.01 -3.06
CA GLN A 170 -25.23 8.08 -2.91
C GLN A 170 -26.59 8.69 -3.33
N ASN A 171 -26.60 9.94 -3.81
CA ASN A 171 -27.77 10.62 -4.37
C ASN A 171 -27.65 10.79 -5.89
#